data_AF-A0A966TW16-F1
#
_entry.id   AF-A0A966TW16-F1
#
_cell.length_a   1.000
_cell.length_b   1.000
_cell.length_c   1.000
_cell.angle_alpha   90.00
_cell.angle_beta   90.00
_cell.angle_gamma   90.00
#
_symmetry.space_group_name_H-M   'P 1'
#
loop_
_entity.id
_entity.type
_entity.pdbx_description
1 polymer ?
#
loop_
_entity_poly.entity_id
_entity_poly.type
_entity_poly.pdbx_seq_one_letter_code
_entity_poly.pdbx_strand_id
1 'polypeptide(L)'
;MTDISMALGHARTRDIDGLEAQTLLLHVLKRPRHDRAWLLLNDRLALSPQEQAQFQHGLERLQQGEPLAYLTGVQAFHGLDFQ
;
A
#
# COMPACT_ATOMS: atom_id res chain seq x y z
N MET A 1 5.77 -6.08 -16.82
CA MET A 1 6.34 -6.16 -15.46
C MET A 1 5.90 -4.89 -14.77
N THR A 2 5.19 -4.98 -13.64
CA THR A 2 4.60 -3.81 -12.98
C THR A 2 5.61 -3.27 -11.97
N ASP A 3 6.05 -2.03 -12.13
CA ASP A 3 6.89 -1.35 -11.14
C ASP A 3 6.08 -0.51 -10.15
N ILE A 4 6.75 0.01 -9.11
CA ILE A 4 6.14 0.81 -8.04
C ILE A 4 5.40 2.04 -8.59
N SER A 5 5.99 2.75 -9.55
CA SER A 5 5.39 3.94 -10.15
C SER A 5 4.11 3.58 -10.91
N MET A 6 4.14 2.52 -11.71
CA MET A 6 2.96 1.99 -12.40
C MET A 6 1.86 1.56 -11.42
N ALA A 7 2.23 0.87 -10.33
CA ALA A 7 1.29 0.42 -9.32
C ALA A 7 0.58 1.60 -8.63
N LEU A 8 1.33 2.62 -8.21
CA LEU A 8 0.75 3.83 -7.60
C LEU A 8 -0.05 4.66 -8.62
N GLY A 9 0.37 4.70 -9.88
CA GLY A 9 -0.39 5.32 -10.96
C GLY A 9 -1.76 4.65 -11.15
N HIS A 10 -1.80 3.31 -11.11
CA HIS A 10 -3.05 2.56 -11.21
C HIS A 10 -4.00 2.82 -10.03
N ALA A 11 -3.49 2.97 -8.80
CA ALA A 11 -4.30 3.37 -7.66
C ALA A 11 -4.96 4.75 -7.85
N ARG A 12 -4.26 5.72 -8.47
CA ARG A 12 -4.84 7.04 -8.77
C ARG A 12 -5.99 6.98 -9.76
N THR A 13 -5.94 6.08 -10.76
CA THR A 13 -7.05 5.91 -11.72
C THR A 13 -8.32 5.35 -11.07
N ARG A 14 -8.20 4.86 -9.83
CA ARG A 14 -9.25 4.24 -9.03
C ARG A 14 -9.84 5.17 -7.97
N ASP A 15 -9.47 6.46 -8.00
CA ASP A 15 -9.85 7.49 -7.03
C ASP A 15 -9.40 7.18 -5.58
N ILE A 16 -8.35 6.37 -5.44
CA ILE A 16 -7.78 6.04 -4.12
C ILE A 16 -6.78 7.12 -3.73
N ASP A 17 -6.86 7.57 -2.47
CA ASP A 17 -5.93 8.56 -1.93
C ASP A 17 -4.47 8.09 -2.06
N GLY A 18 -3.61 9.01 -2.47
CA GLY A 18 -2.21 8.70 -2.72
C GLY A 18 -1.48 8.22 -1.47
N LEU A 19 -1.85 8.71 -0.29
CA LEU A 19 -1.26 8.31 0.98
C LEU A 19 -1.67 6.89 1.36
N GLU A 20 -2.94 6.55 1.15
CA GLU A 20 -3.46 5.22 1.40
C GLU A 20 -2.82 4.19 0.47
N ALA A 21 -2.74 4.51 -0.83
CA ALA A 21 -2.08 3.66 -1.81
C ALA A 21 -0.60 3.41 -1.48
N GLN A 22 0.14 4.46 -1.09
CA GLN A 22 1.54 4.31 -0.68
C GLN A 22 1.68 3.47 0.60
N THR A 23 0.80 3.66 1.57
CA THR A 23 0.83 2.92 2.83
C THR A 23 0.51 1.44 2.61
N LEU A 24 -0.48 1.14 1.77
CA LEU A 24 -0.82 -0.22 1.35
C LEU A 24 0.35 -0.87 0.61
N LEU A 25 1.00 -0.16 -0.32
CA LEU A 25 2.14 -0.69 -1.06
C LEU A 25 3.34 -0.98 -0.15
N LEU A 26 3.63 -0.11 0.81
CA LEU A 26 4.66 -0.37 1.82
C LEU A 26 4.34 -1.62 2.65
N HIS A 27 3.08 -1.81 3.03
CA HIS A 27 2.64 -3.01 3.74
C HIS A 27 2.88 -4.29 2.91
N VAL A 28 2.48 -4.29 1.63
CA VAL A 28 2.70 -5.40 0.69
C VAL A 28 4.18 -5.74 0.55
N LEU A 29 5.03 -4.71 0.45
CA LEU A 29 6.48 -4.82 0.35
C LEU A 29 7.16 -5.16 1.68
N LYS A 30 6.39 -5.35 2.76
CA LYS A 30 6.88 -5.59 4.13
C LYS A 30 7.87 -4.51 4.61
N ARG A 31 7.60 -3.26 4.22
CA ARG A 31 8.39 -2.08 4.60
C ARG A 31 7.68 -1.32 5.72
N PRO A 32 8.42 -0.55 6.53
CA PRO A 32 7.81 0.34 7.52
C PRO A 32 6.86 1.34 6.86
N ARG A 33 5.70 1.59 7.48
CA ARG A 33 4.65 2.50 6.96
C ARG A 33 5.12 3.93 6.67
N HIS A 34 6.17 4.36 7.36
CA HIS A 34 6.76 5.70 7.24
C HIS A 34 7.87 5.77 6.17
N ASP A 35 8.24 4.65 5.54
CA ASP A 35 9.36 4.57 4.59
C ASP A 35 8.96 5.03 3.17
N ARG A 36 8.21 6.13 3.06
CA ARG A 36 7.70 6.64 1.78
C ARG A 36 8.82 7.12 0.86
N ALA A 37 9.90 7.64 1.44
CA ALA A 37 11.10 8.01 0.69
C ALA A 37 11.67 6.81 -0.07
N TRP A 38 11.56 5.59 0.49
CA TRP A 38 11.99 4.38 -0.18
C TRP A 38 11.18 4.10 -1.46
N LEU A 39 9.85 4.32 -1.46
CA LEU A 39 9.03 4.18 -2.68
C LEU A 39 9.47 5.15 -3.78
N LEU A 40 9.82 6.39 -3.42
CA LEU A 40 10.29 7.40 -4.36
C LEU A 40 11.67 7.06 -4.94
N LEU A 41 12.56 6.53 -4.11
CA LEU A 41 13.92 6.13 -4.53
C LEU A 41 13.94 4.82 -5.33
N ASN A 42 12.88 4.01 -5.23
CA ASN A 42 12.77 2.70 -5.88
C ASN A 42 11.56 2.65 -6.82
N ASP A 43 11.14 3.77 -7.39
CA ASP A 43 9.93 3.88 -8.22
C ASP A 43 9.89 2.90 -9.41
N ARG A 44 11.06 2.51 -9.93
CA ARG A 44 11.24 1.53 -11.02
C ARG A 44 11.45 0.09 -10.55
N LEU A 45 11.42 -0.16 -9.24
CA LEU A 45 11.55 -1.52 -8.72
C LEU A 45 10.31 -2.32 -9.11
N ALA A 46 10.54 -3.45 -9.76
CA ALA A 46 9.49 -4.33 -10.20
C ALA A 46 8.88 -5.11 -9.05
N LEU A 47 7.55 -5.16 -9.03
CA LEU A 47 6.79 -6.01 -8.13
C LEU A 47 6.77 -7.45 -8.66
N SER A 48 6.91 -8.40 -7.74
CA SER A 48 6.60 -9.80 -8.02
C SER A 48 5.11 -9.98 -8.33
N PRO A 49 4.71 -11.05 -9.03
CA PRO A 49 3.30 -11.34 -9.28
C PRO A 49 2.46 -11.44 -8.00
N GLN A 50 3.06 -11.94 -6.91
CA GLN A 50 2.40 -12.03 -5.61
C GLN A 50 2.17 -10.65 -4.99
N GLU A 51 3.17 -9.77 -4.98
CA GLU A 51 3.03 -8.41 -4.46
C GLU A 51 2.01 -7.62 -5.27
N GLN A 52 2.04 -7.76 -6.60
CA GLN A 52 1.04 -7.13 -7.47
C GLN A 52 -0.38 -7.59 -7.13
N ALA A 53 -0.60 -8.91 -6.95
CA ALA A 53 -1.91 -9.45 -6.61
C ALA A 53 -2.40 -8.97 -5.23
N GLN A 54 -1.53 -8.96 -4.22
CA GLN A 54 -1.85 -8.48 -2.87
C GLN A 54 -2.20 -6.99 -2.89
N PHE A 55 -1.43 -6.19 -3.62
CA PHE A 55 -1.70 -4.77 -3.77
C PHE A 55 -3.04 -4.53 -4.46
N GLN A 56 -3.32 -5.22 -5.57
CA GLN A 56 -4.58 -5.09 -6.28
C GLN A 56 -5.78 -5.46 -5.40
N HIS A 57 -5.68 -6.56 -4.65
CA HIS A 57 -6.74 -6.99 -3.73
C HIS A 57 -6.99 -5.95 -2.62
N GLY A 58 -5.92 -5.34 -2.09
CA GLY A 58 -6.05 -4.25 -1.12
C GLY A 58 -6.73 -3.01 -1.71
N LEU A 59 -6.40 -2.63 -2.95
CA LEU A 59 -7.06 -1.51 -3.63
C LEU A 59 -8.56 -1.78 -3.84
N GLU A 60 -8.93 -3.01 -4.20
CA GLU A 60 -10.35 -3.39 -4.35
C GLU A 60 -11.11 -3.22 -3.03
N ARG A 61 -10.52 -3.64 -1.90
CA ARG A 61 -11.12 -3.46 -0.57
C ARG A 61 -11.23 -2.00 -0.16
N LEU A 62 -10.22 -1.16 -0.43
CA LEU A 62 -10.30 0.29 -0.20
C LEU A 62 -11.46 0.91 -0.98
N GLN A 63 -11.67 0.51 -2.25
CA GLN A 63 -12.81 1.00 -3.04
C GLN A 63 -14.17 0.57 -2.50
N GLN A 64 -14.25 -0.57 -1.82
CA GLN A 64 -15.48 -0.98 -1.12
C GLN A 64 -15.72 -0.21 0.19
N GLY A 65 -14.87 0.77 0.51
CA GLY A 65 -14.96 1.57 1.73
C GLY A 65 -14.36 0.88 2.96
N GLU A 66 -13.57 -0.18 2.77
CA GLU A 66 -12.90 -0.83 3.90
C GLU A 66 -11.73 0.04 4.39
N PRO A 67 -11.64 0.34 5.70
CA PRO A 67 -10.55 1.15 6.22
C PRO A 67 -9.18 0.48 6.05
N LEU A 68 -8.19 1.25 5.64
CA LEU A 68 -6.80 0.82 5.45
C LEU A 68 -6.19 0.09 6.68
N ALA A 69 -6.63 0.46 7.88
CA ALA A 69 -6.27 -0.18 9.14
C ALA A 69 -6.52 -1.71 9.13
N TYR A 70 -7.64 -2.15 8.56
CA TYR A 70 -7.98 -3.58 8.46
C TYR A 70 -7.14 -4.33 7.43
N LEU A 71 -6.65 -3.62 6.41
CA LEU A 71 -5.78 -4.19 5.38
C LEU A 71 -4.34 -4.35 5.87
N THR A 72 -3.89 -3.39 6.66
CA THR A 72 -2.50 -3.33 7.15
C THR A 72 -2.31 -4.04 8.49
N GLY A 73 -3.40 -4.53 9.11
CA GLY A 73 -3.40 -5.13 10.44
C GLY A 73 -3.15 -4.14 11.57
N VAL A 74 -3.15 -2.83 11.28
CA VAL A 74 -2.98 -1.78 12.28
C VAL A 74 -4.36 -1.49 12.87
N GLN A 75 -4.71 -2.16 13.96
CA GLN A 75 -5.79 -1.67 14.81
C GLN A 75 -5.39 -0.28 15.29
N ALA A 76 -6.20 0.74 15.00
CA ALA A 76 -6.14 2.01 15.72
C ALA A 76 -6.61 1.74 17.16
N PHE A 77 -5.77 1.08 17.96
CA PHE A 77 -5.92 1.07 19.40
C PHE A 77 -5.32 2.38 19.89
N HIS A 78 -6.09 3.10 20.71
CA HIS A 78 -5.68 4.34 21.37
C HIS A 78 -4.26 4.25 21.96
N GLY A 79 -3.24 4.68 21.20
CA GLY A 79 -1.91 5.01 21.69
C GLY A 79 -1.12 3.90 22.40
N LEU A 80 -1.37 2.62 22.15
CA LEU A 80 -0.59 1.53 22.77
C LEU A 80 0.07 0.67 21.70
N ASP A 81 1.36 0.95 21.47
CA ASP A 81 2.30 0.00 20.89
C ASP A 81 2.42 -1.20 21.83
N PHE A 82 2.12 -2.40 21.34
CA PHE A 82 2.50 -3.64 22.03
C PHE A 82 3.91 -4.02 21.57
N GLN A 83 4.87 -3.96 22.50
CA GLN A 83 6.20 -4.56 22.35
C GLN A 83 6.15 -6.08 22.54
#